data_AF-A0A4V2AFK5-F1
#
_entry.id   AF-A0A4V2AFK5-F1
#
_cell.length_a   1.000
_cell.length_b   1.000
_cell.length_c   1.000
_cell.angle_alpha   90.00
_cell.angle_beta   90.00
_cell.angle_gamma   90.00
#
_symmetry.space_group_name_H-M   'P 1'
#
loop_
_entity.id
_entity.type
_entity.pdbx_description
1 polymer ?
#
loop_
_entity_poly.entity_id
_entity_poly.type
_entity_poly.pdbx_seq_one_letter_code
_entity_poly.pdbx_strand_id
1 'polypeptide(L)'
;MRKLLLGAALLWASASLMAQSYVRDNLFNYNLPTASINVRDLAVLPDKKILIAGEFHTYGSSFSYSKVQRLLPTGAPDPSFVSPAIAGGRVNAMLVQPWDGGVVIAGAFTTVAGVSRRGIARLNPDGSLDASFSPGTGIAGGYAGDLII
;
A
#
# COMPACT_ATOMS: atom_id res chain seq x y z
N MET A 1 -40.96 -58.61 11.63
CA MET A 1 -40.80 -57.46 12.57
C MET A 1 -39.43 -57.51 13.22
N ARG A 2 -38.52 -56.61 12.83
CA ARG A 2 -37.44 -56.06 13.68
C ARG A 2 -36.78 -54.93 12.88
N LYS A 3 -37.13 -53.71 13.27
CA LYS A 3 -36.48 -52.46 12.87
C LYS A 3 -35.12 -52.39 13.60
N LEU A 4 -34.10 -51.79 12.99
CA LEU A 4 -33.28 -50.74 13.60
C LEU A 4 -32.39 -50.09 12.54
N LEU A 5 -32.48 -48.77 12.51
CA LEU A 5 -31.84 -47.83 11.61
C LEU A 5 -30.41 -47.52 12.09
N LEU A 6 -29.49 -47.29 11.15
CA LEU A 6 -28.38 -46.35 11.35
C LEU A 6 -28.34 -45.43 10.13
N GLY A 7 -29.13 -44.36 10.21
CA GLY A 7 -29.15 -43.27 9.25
C GLY A 7 -27.92 -42.38 9.44
N ALA A 8 -27.36 -41.98 8.30
CA ALA A 8 -26.15 -41.19 8.15
C ALA A 8 -26.18 -39.86 8.94
N ALA A 9 -24.99 -39.47 9.38
CA ALA A 9 -24.70 -38.23 10.07
C ALA A 9 -25.29 -37.00 9.35
N LEU A 10 -26.14 -36.25 10.05
CA LEU A 10 -26.43 -34.86 9.69
C LEU A 10 -25.15 -34.06 9.88
N LEU A 11 -24.44 -33.78 8.78
CA LEU A 11 -23.44 -32.73 8.69
C LEU A 11 -24.16 -31.40 8.89
N TRP A 12 -24.16 -30.89 10.12
CA TRP A 12 -24.42 -29.47 10.35
C TRP A 12 -23.29 -28.69 9.68
N ALA A 13 -23.56 -28.17 8.49
CA ALA A 13 -22.76 -27.09 7.94
C ALA A 13 -22.99 -25.85 8.80
N SER A 14 -22.25 -25.74 9.90
CA SER A 14 -21.93 -24.43 10.45
C SER A 14 -21.04 -23.75 9.42
N ALA A 15 -21.65 -23.05 8.46
CA ALA A 15 -20.96 -21.95 7.83
C ALA A 15 -20.71 -20.94 8.96
N SER A 16 -19.59 -21.12 9.64
CA SER A 16 -19.07 -20.11 10.55
C SER A 16 -18.84 -18.89 9.69
N LEU A 17 -19.79 -17.96 9.73
CA LEU A 17 -19.60 -16.61 9.24
C LEU A 17 -18.46 -16.08 10.11
N MET A 18 -17.23 -16.25 9.65
CA MET A 18 -16.07 -15.68 10.30
C MET A 18 -16.27 -14.18 10.17
N ALA A 19 -16.86 -13.57 11.21
CA ALA A 19 -16.69 -12.15 11.44
C ALA A 19 -15.18 -11.96 11.43
N GLN A 20 -14.68 -11.31 10.39
CA GLN A 20 -13.27 -10.97 10.30
C GLN A 20 -12.96 -10.22 11.59
N SER A 21 -12.18 -10.84 12.48
CA SER A 21 -11.81 -10.20 13.71
C SER A 21 -11.09 -8.92 13.31
N TYR A 22 -11.72 -7.79 13.60
CA TYR A 22 -11.13 -6.48 13.39
C TYR A 22 -10.03 -6.30 14.45
N VAL A 23 -8.92 -7.01 14.26
CA VAL A 23 -7.70 -6.74 14.98
C VAL A 23 -7.16 -5.48 14.36
N ARG A 24 -7.21 -4.37 15.09
CA ARG A 24 -6.51 -3.16 14.67
C ARG A 24 -5.04 -3.54 14.49
N ASP A 25 -4.54 -3.36 13.26
CA ASP A 25 -3.13 -3.52 12.97
C ASP A 25 -2.36 -2.35 13.60
N ASN A 26 -1.90 -2.56 14.84
CA ASN A 26 -1.10 -1.56 15.56
C ASN A 26 0.33 -1.45 14.99
N LEU A 27 0.73 -2.29 14.02
CA LEU A 27 2.02 -2.15 13.32
C LEU A 27 2.04 -0.94 12.39
N PHE A 28 0.86 -0.43 12.03
CA PHE A 28 0.72 0.80 11.25
C PHE A 28 1.24 2.04 11.99
N ASN A 29 1.31 1.99 13.32
CA ASN A 29 1.69 3.09 14.18
C ASN A 29 2.84 2.69 15.12
N TYR A 30 4.01 2.34 14.57
CA TYR A 30 5.17 2.18 15.45
C TYR A 30 5.44 3.51 16.16
N ASN A 31 5.48 3.46 17.50
CA ASN A 31 5.59 4.56 18.45
C ASN A 31 6.83 5.45 18.19
N LEU A 32 6.80 6.27 17.15
CA LEU A 32 7.70 7.38 16.98
C LEU A 32 7.00 8.59 17.61
N PRO A 33 7.51 9.13 18.74
CA PRO A 33 6.87 10.24 19.47
C PRO A 33 6.76 11.55 18.66
N THR A 34 7.17 11.56 17.38
CA THR A 34 7.29 12.75 16.53
C THR A 34 6.91 12.56 15.05
N ALA A 35 6.50 11.38 14.58
CA ALA A 35 6.23 11.17 13.15
C ALA A 35 4.74 11.32 12.81
N SER A 36 4.39 12.26 11.91
CA SER A 36 3.07 12.36 11.31
C SER A 36 2.76 11.11 10.47
N ILE A 37 1.92 10.21 10.97
CA ILE A 37 1.50 8.95 10.34
C ILE A 37 0.32 9.11 9.38
N ASN A 38 0.33 10.13 8.54
CA ASN A 38 -0.81 10.42 7.68
C ASN A 38 -0.75 9.62 6.38
N VAL A 39 -1.64 8.63 6.23
CA VAL A 39 -2.02 8.11 4.92
C VAL A 39 -2.79 9.21 4.20
N ARG A 40 -2.34 9.56 2.99
CA ARG A 40 -2.92 10.61 2.15
C ARG A 40 -3.77 10.04 1.03
N ASP A 41 -3.39 8.87 0.54
CA ASP A 41 -4.06 8.22 -0.57
C ASP A 41 -3.96 6.70 -0.46
N LEU A 42 -4.93 5.99 -1.05
CA LEU A 42 -4.98 4.54 -1.09
C LEU A 42 -5.64 4.04 -2.38
N ALA A 43 -5.17 2.89 -2.87
CA ALA A 43 -5.74 2.22 -4.03
C ALA A 43 -5.89 0.73 -3.78
N VAL A 44 -6.99 0.16 -4.26
CA VAL A 44 -7.20 -1.30 -4.25
C VAL A 44 -6.82 -1.85 -5.62
N LEU A 45 -5.95 -2.85 -5.63
CA LEU A 45 -5.52 -3.55 -6.84
C LEU A 45 -6.51 -4.67 -7.20
N PRO A 46 -6.56 -5.13 -8.48
CA PRO A 46 -7.46 -6.21 -8.91
C PRO A 46 -7.28 -7.53 -8.14
N ASP A 47 -6.09 -7.78 -7.60
CA ASP A 47 -5.76 -8.95 -6.77
C ASP A 47 -6.11 -8.77 -5.28
N LYS A 48 -6.87 -7.71 -4.94
CA LYS A 48 -7.30 -7.31 -3.59
C LYS A 48 -6.18 -6.84 -2.67
N LYS A 49 -4.95 -6.69 -3.18
CA LYS A 49 -3.90 -5.99 -2.44
C LYS A 49 -4.23 -4.50 -2.37
N ILE A 50 -3.66 -3.83 -1.38
CA ILE A 50 -3.94 -2.43 -1.10
C ILE A 50 -2.63 -1.66 -1.17
N LEU A 51 -2.57 -0.61 -1.98
CA LEU A 51 -1.49 0.37 -1.92
C LEU A 51 -1.90 1.52 -1.02
N ILE A 52 -0.95 2.01 -0.25
CA ILE A 52 -1.08 3.19 0.61
C ILE A 52 0.06 4.15 0.33
N ALA A 53 -0.20 5.45 0.40
CA ALA A 53 0.79 6.49 0.24
C ALA A 53 0.61 7.62 1.28
N GLY A 54 1.70 8.25 1.72
CA GLY A 54 1.59 9.32 2.72
C GLY A 54 2.89 9.85 3.32
N GLU A 55 2.83 10.15 4.62
CA GLU A 55 3.91 10.73 5.44
C GLU A 55 4.44 9.75 6.50
N PHE A 56 4.11 8.46 6.40
CA PHE A 56 4.66 7.45 7.28
C PHE A 56 6.13 7.18 6.97
N HIS A 57 6.91 6.94 8.03
CA HIS A 57 8.37 6.79 7.96
C HIS A 57 8.81 5.34 8.12
N THR A 58 7.94 4.47 8.63
CA THR A 58 8.19 3.05 8.81
C THR A 58 6.88 2.29 8.71
N TYR A 59 6.94 1.08 8.14
CA TYR A 59 5.95 0.03 8.35
C TYR A 59 6.72 -1.18 8.90
N GLY A 60 6.51 -1.53 10.17
CA GLY A 60 7.36 -2.50 10.89
C GLY A 60 8.78 -1.99 11.20
N SER A 61 9.75 -2.91 11.31
CA SER A 61 11.12 -2.61 11.78
C SER A 61 12.18 -2.41 10.68
N SER A 62 11.83 -2.51 9.39
CA SER A 62 12.83 -2.74 8.32
C SER A 62 12.86 -1.73 7.17
N PHE A 63 12.01 -0.69 7.17
CA PHE A 63 11.95 0.26 6.04
C PHE A 63 11.88 1.72 6.51
N SER A 64 13.04 2.30 6.81
CA SER A 64 13.14 3.73 7.06
C SER A 64 12.81 4.50 5.76
N TYR A 65 11.83 5.40 5.83
CA TYR A 65 11.40 6.35 4.79
C TYR A 65 10.58 5.79 3.62
N SER A 66 9.95 4.62 3.75
CA SER A 66 8.96 4.25 2.73
C SER A 66 7.68 5.04 2.94
N LYS A 67 7.35 5.89 1.95
CA LYS A 67 6.10 6.67 1.91
C LYS A 67 5.02 6.01 1.06
N VAL A 68 5.31 4.82 0.51
CA VAL A 68 4.41 4.01 -0.31
C VAL A 68 4.58 2.55 0.08
N GLN A 69 3.49 1.85 0.39
CA GLN A 69 3.55 0.45 0.77
C GLN A 69 2.41 -0.32 0.14
N ARG A 70 2.67 -1.58 -0.23
CA ARG A 70 1.62 -2.54 -0.58
C ARG A 70 1.33 -3.45 0.60
N LEU A 71 0.05 -3.69 0.84
CA LEU A 71 -0.50 -4.61 1.82
C LEU A 71 -1.18 -5.77 1.10
N LEU A 72 -1.08 -6.95 1.70
CA LEU A 72 -1.89 -8.12 1.36
C LEU A 72 -3.36 -7.86 1.69
N PRO A 73 -4.31 -8.65 1.16
CA PRO A 73 -5.73 -8.53 1.52
C PRO A 73 -6.01 -8.72 3.02
N THR A 74 -5.06 -9.33 3.73
CA THR A 74 -5.10 -9.51 5.19
C THR A 74 -4.68 -8.26 5.97
N GLY A 75 -4.19 -7.22 5.31
CA GLY A 75 -3.64 -6.01 5.91
C GLY A 75 -2.15 -6.08 6.24
N ALA A 76 -1.54 -7.28 6.22
CA ALA A 76 -0.10 -7.45 6.41
C ALA A 76 0.70 -6.84 5.24
N PRO A 77 1.94 -6.38 5.44
CA PRO A 77 2.75 -5.84 4.34
C PRO A 77 3.09 -6.94 3.34
N ASP A 78 3.02 -6.60 2.05
CA ASP A 78 3.40 -7.52 0.98
C ASP A 78 4.93 -7.58 0.85
N PRO A 79 5.58 -8.71 1.20
CA PRO A 79 7.04 -8.83 1.15
C PRO A 79 7.59 -8.82 -0.30
N SER A 80 6.73 -9.03 -1.30
CA SER A 80 7.12 -8.93 -2.71
C SER A 80 7.16 -7.49 -3.23
N PHE A 81 6.70 -6.52 -2.44
CA PHE A 81 6.73 -5.11 -2.82
C PHE A 81 8.01 -4.44 -2.31
N VAL A 82 8.82 -3.97 -3.26
CA VAL A 82 10.05 -3.20 -3.05
C VAL A 82 9.67 -1.77 -2.70
N SER A 83 9.28 -1.56 -1.44
CA SER A 83 8.98 -0.25 -0.87
C SER A 83 10.17 0.72 -1.05
N PRO A 84 10.08 1.74 -1.92
CA PRO A 84 11.22 2.59 -2.22
C PRO A 84 11.47 3.56 -1.07
N ALA A 85 12.74 3.82 -0.75
CA ALA A 85 13.09 4.92 0.13
C ALA A 85 12.74 6.26 -0.55
N ILE A 86 11.81 7.01 0.03
CA ILE A 86 11.36 8.31 -0.49
C ILE A 86 11.76 9.38 0.52
N ALA A 87 12.69 10.27 0.16
CA ALA A 87 13.17 11.34 1.06
C ALA A 87 12.60 12.72 0.70
N GLY A 88 12.76 13.67 1.63
CA GLY A 88 12.10 14.97 1.57
C GLY A 88 10.67 14.91 2.13
N GLY A 89 9.75 15.66 1.52
CA GLY A 89 8.36 15.73 1.97
C GLY A 89 7.53 14.48 1.69
N ARG A 90 6.22 14.60 1.93
CA ARG A 90 5.21 13.52 1.81
C ARG A 90 4.81 13.20 0.39
N VAL A 91 4.26 12.00 0.18
CA VAL A 91 3.44 11.69 -1.02
C VAL A 91 2.01 12.15 -0.73
N ASN A 92 1.42 12.94 -1.63
CA ASN A 92 0.06 13.47 -1.48
C ASN A 92 -0.95 12.67 -2.29
N ALA A 93 -0.55 12.14 -3.44
CA ALA A 93 -1.42 11.43 -4.38
C ALA A 93 -0.68 10.30 -5.08
N MET A 94 -1.44 9.29 -5.50
CA MET A 94 -0.95 8.13 -6.20
C MET A 94 -1.99 7.67 -7.24
N LEU A 95 -1.49 7.16 -8.35
CA LEU A 95 -2.34 6.59 -9.40
C LEU A 95 -1.76 5.26 -9.86
N VAL A 96 -2.60 4.21 -9.86
CA VAL A 96 -2.29 2.92 -10.45
C VAL A 96 -2.66 2.93 -11.94
N GLN A 97 -1.70 2.62 -12.79
CA GLN A 97 -1.88 2.60 -14.23
C GLN A 97 -2.50 1.26 -14.67
N PRO A 98 -3.60 1.27 -15.44
CA PRO A 98 -4.32 0.04 -15.76
C PRO A 98 -3.62 -0.85 -16.79
N TRP A 99 -2.71 -0.31 -17.61
CA TRP A 99 -2.08 -1.05 -18.71
C TRP A 99 -0.91 -1.94 -18.29
N ASP A 100 -0.18 -1.57 -17.24
CA ASP A 100 0.98 -2.33 -16.77
C ASP A 100 1.04 -2.48 -15.24
N GLY A 101 0.11 -1.91 -14.49
CA GLY A 101 0.09 -1.94 -13.02
C GLY A 101 1.16 -1.05 -12.37
N GLY A 102 1.87 -0.23 -13.14
CA GLY A 102 2.79 0.75 -12.62
C GLY A 102 2.08 1.81 -11.79
N VAL A 103 2.83 2.52 -10.96
CA VAL A 103 2.27 3.46 -9.99
C VAL A 103 2.93 4.82 -10.16
N VAL A 104 2.15 5.85 -10.49
CA VAL A 104 2.62 7.23 -10.46
C VAL A 104 2.40 7.80 -9.08
N ILE A 105 3.42 8.43 -8.50
CA ILE A 105 3.33 9.12 -7.22
C ILE A 105 3.61 10.61 -7.39
N ALA A 106 2.88 11.43 -6.64
CA ALA A 106 3.04 12.88 -6.63
C ALA A 106 3.07 13.44 -5.20
N GLY A 107 3.90 14.46 -4.95
CA GLY A 107 4.02 15.04 -3.62
C GLY A 107 5.12 16.07 -3.46
N ALA A 108 5.58 16.25 -2.22
CA ALA A 108 6.64 17.19 -1.84
C ALA A 108 8.02 16.49 -1.64
N PHE A 109 8.16 15.26 -2.10
CA PHE A 109 9.41 14.51 -2.01
C PHE A 109 10.45 15.03 -3.02
N THR A 110 11.72 14.78 -2.72
CA THR A 110 12.86 15.24 -3.54
C THR A 110 13.66 14.09 -4.13
N THR A 111 13.57 12.89 -3.53
CA THR A 111 14.24 11.68 -4.03
C THR A 111 13.37 10.46 -3.88
N VAL A 112 13.58 9.48 -4.76
CA VAL A 112 12.97 8.15 -4.73
C VAL A 112 14.06 7.14 -5.04
N ALA A 113 14.23 6.12 -4.18
CA ALA A 113 15.27 5.10 -4.29
C ALA A 113 16.69 5.69 -4.50
N GLY A 114 16.99 6.81 -3.83
CA GLY A 114 18.27 7.52 -3.95
C GLY A 114 18.44 8.37 -5.21
N VAL A 115 17.50 8.32 -6.16
CA VAL A 115 17.52 9.11 -7.40
C VAL A 115 16.75 10.41 -7.20
N SER A 116 17.29 11.52 -7.71
CA SER A 116 16.61 12.83 -7.70
C SER A 116 15.31 12.77 -8.51
N ARG A 117 14.18 12.92 -7.82
CA ARG A 117 12.81 12.88 -8.37
C ARG A 117 12.01 13.92 -7.60
N ARG A 118 11.81 15.10 -8.20
CA ARG A 118 11.16 16.22 -7.51
C ARG A 118 9.67 16.22 -7.79
N GLY A 119 8.91 15.81 -6.78
CA GLY A 119 7.46 15.91 -6.74
C GLY A 119 6.67 14.96 -7.64
N ILE A 120 7.31 14.27 -8.60
CA ILE A 120 6.69 13.19 -9.37
C ILE A 120 7.68 12.07 -9.67
N ALA A 121 7.23 10.83 -9.59
CA ALA A 121 7.97 9.64 -9.97
C ALA A 121 7.01 8.53 -10.40
N ARG A 122 7.54 7.55 -11.13
CA ARG A 122 6.83 6.33 -11.48
C ARG A 122 7.54 5.13 -10.84
N LEU A 123 6.76 4.22 -10.28
CA LEU A 123 7.20 2.94 -9.76
C LEU A 123 6.67 1.84 -10.67
N ASN A 124 7.45 0.76 -10.78
CA ASN A 124 7.01 -0.48 -11.38
C ASN A 124 5.96 -1.16 -10.48
N PRO A 125 5.23 -2.18 -10.98
CA PRO A 125 4.23 -2.91 -10.19
C PRO A 125 4.81 -3.56 -8.94
N ASP A 126 6.11 -3.87 -8.93
CA ASP A 126 6.81 -4.41 -7.77
C ASP A 126 7.23 -3.33 -6.75
N GLY A 127 7.02 -2.04 -7.02
CA GLY A 127 7.41 -0.92 -6.16
C GLY A 127 8.79 -0.33 -6.46
N SER A 128 9.60 -0.99 -7.28
CA SER A 128 10.91 -0.46 -7.69
C SER A 128 10.75 0.81 -8.53
N LEU A 129 11.72 1.73 -8.44
CA LEU A 129 11.69 2.95 -9.24
C LEU A 129 11.80 2.62 -10.74
N ASP A 130 10.88 3.14 -11.54
CA ASP A 130 11.03 3.13 -13.00
C ASP A 130 12.02 4.21 -13.42
N ALA A 131 13.24 3.80 -13.75
CA ALA A 131 14.29 4.70 -14.17
C ALA A 131 14.04 5.32 -15.57
N SER A 132 13.21 4.68 -16.40
CA SER A 132 12.92 5.13 -17.77
C SER A 132 11.95 6.30 -17.82
N PHE A 133 11.07 6.42 -16.82
CA PHE A 133 10.26 7.62 -16.62
C PHE A 133 11.18 8.79 -16.29
N SER A 134 11.16 9.88 -17.05
CA SER A 134 12.00 11.07 -16.81
C SER A 134 11.14 12.35 -16.81
N PRO A 135 10.71 12.84 -15.65
CA PRO A 135 9.87 14.04 -15.53
C PRO A 135 10.69 15.35 -15.65
N GLY A 136 11.91 15.29 -16.19
CA GLY A 136 12.80 16.45 -16.28
C GLY A 136 13.15 17.02 -14.90
N THR A 137 13.02 18.35 -14.73
CA THR A 137 13.29 19.05 -13.46
C THR A 137 12.24 18.80 -12.37
N GLY A 138 11.17 18.05 -12.68
CA GLY A 138 10.05 17.79 -11.78
C GLY A 138 9.09 18.97 -11.66
N ILE A 139 8.11 18.86 -10.75
CA ILE A 139 7.15 19.93 -10.45
C ILE A 139 7.78 20.83 -9.39
N ALA A 140 8.45 21.89 -9.81
CA ALA A 140 8.96 22.91 -8.90
C ALA A 140 7.82 23.87 -8.53
N GLY A 141 7.24 23.71 -7.33
CA GLY A 141 6.56 24.81 -6.63
C GLY A 141 5.04 24.97 -6.79
N GLY A 142 4.25 23.90 -6.91
CA GLY A 142 2.78 24.01 -6.92
C GLY A 142 2.11 22.94 -6.07
N TYR A 143 1.23 23.35 -5.15
CA TYR A 143 0.33 22.46 -4.44
C TYR A 143 -0.52 21.68 -5.46
N ALA A 144 -0.13 20.44 -5.78
CA ALA A 144 -0.94 19.56 -6.61
C ALA A 144 -2.11 19.04 -5.77
N GLY A 145 -3.14 19.88 -5.63
CA GLY A 145 -4.50 19.44 -5.31
C GLY A 145 -5.09 18.86 -6.59
N ASP A 146 -5.45 17.58 -6.52
CA ASP A 146 -6.17 16.79 -7.51
C ASP A 146 -5.46 16.53 -8.84
N LEU A 147 -4.82 15.35 -8.91
CA LEU A 147 -4.55 14.67 -10.16
C LEU A 147 -5.85 14.02 -10.64
N ILE A 148 -6.56 14.68 -11.56
CA ILE A 148 -7.62 14.06 -12.34
C ILE A 148 -6.96 13.49 -13.60
N ILE A 149 -6.87 12.16 -13.71
CA ILE A 149 -6.88 11.48 -15.02
C ILE A 149 -7.91 10.37 -15.01
#